data_AF-A0A0Q5TMZ4-F1
#
_entry.id   AF-A0A0Q5TMZ4-F1
#
_cell.length_a   1.000
_cell.length_b   1.000
_cell.length_c   1.000
_cell.angle_alpha   90.00
_cell.angle_beta   90.00
_cell.angle_gamma   90.00
#
_symmetry.space_group_name_H-M   'P 1'
#
loop_
_entity.id
_entity.type
_entity.pdbx_description
1 polymer ?
#
loop_
_entity_poly.entity_id
_entity_poly.type
_entity_poly.pdbx_seq_one_letter_code
_entity_poly.pdbx_strand_id
1 'polypeptide(L)' 'MDDKSKQDGRDDAKVDLNDPNEVAYAAQEAGVSSVEYKKYATESGSSSRAAIAAHIKKIKAS' A
#
# COMPACT_ATOMS: atom_id res chain seq x y z
N MET A 1 4.21 10.66 31.32
CA MET A 1 4.38 11.54 30.16
C MET A 1 3.98 10.72 28.96
N ASP A 2 2.88 11.09 28.32
CA ASP A 2 2.23 10.35 27.24
C ASP A 2 3.20 10.02 26.09
N ASP A 3 3.18 8.76 25.67
CA ASP A 3 3.87 8.22 24.49
C ASP A 3 3.47 8.96 23.21
N LYS A 4 4.04 10.14 23.01
CA LYS A 4 3.95 10.90 21.74
C LYS A 4 5.00 10.47 20.72
N SER A 5 5.58 9.29 20.87
CA SER A 5 6.44 8.69 19.85
C SER A 5 5.60 7.86 18.89
N LYS A 6 5.13 8.53 17.83
CA LYS A 6 4.68 8.02 16.51
C LYS A 6 3.60 8.97 15.97
N GLN A 7 3.91 10.25 15.87
CA GLN A 7 3.57 10.92 14.61
C GLN A 7 4.52 10.32 13.58
N ASP A 8 4.23 9.09 13.13
CA ASP A 8 4.78 8.59 11.87
C ASP A 8 4.08 9.44 10.82
N GLY A 9 4.62 10.65 10.60
CA GLY A 9 4.27 11.59 9.55
C GLY A 9 4.63 11.03 8.18
N ARG A 10 4.48 9.72 8.01
CA ARG A 10 4.17 9.11 6.74
C ARG A 10 2.75 9.56 6.42
N ASP A 11 2.66 10.71 5.76
CA ASP A 11 1.71 10.87 4.67
C ASP A 11 2.04 9.80 3.60
N ASP A 12 1.89 8.54 3.99
CA ASP A 12 1.72 7.40 3.13
C ASP A 12 0.34 7.62 2.54
N ALA A 13 0.28 8.33 1.40
CA ALA A 13 -0.95 8.56 0.67
C ALA A 13 -1.70 7.22 0.60
N LYS A 14 -2.76 7.11 1.40
CA LYS A 14 -3.57 5.89 1.45
C LYS A 14 -4.21 5.76 0.08
N VAL A 15 -4.12 4.58 -0.49
CA VAL A 15 -4.84 4.29 -1.74
C VAL A 15 -6.25 3.93 -1.35
N ASP A 16 -7.23 4.64 -1.89
CA ASP A 16 -8.61 4.22 -1.80
C ASP A 16 -8.80 2.98 -2.68
N LEU A 17 -8.91 1.82 -2.03
CA LEU A 17 -9.10 0.53 -2.71
C LEU A 17 -10.46 0.45 -3.42
N ASN A 18 -11.37 1.40 -3.17
CA ASN A 18 -12.64 1.54 -3.87
C ASN A 18 -12.53 2.45 -5.09
N ASP A 19 -11.51 3.32 -5.17
CA ASP A 19 -11.27 4.15 -6.36
C ASP A 19 -10.46 3.34 -7.40
N PRO A 20 -11.07 2.95 -8.53
CA PRO A 20 -10.37 2.20 -9.56
C PRO A 20 -9.20 2.97 -10.19
N ASN A 21 -9.24 4.30 -10.23
CA ASN A 21 -8.18 5.12 -10.81
C ASN A 21 -6.97 5.17 -9.88
N GLU A 22 -7.17 5.39 -8.57
CA GLU A 22 -6.07 5.37 -7.61
C GLU A 22 -5.41 3.99 -7.54
N VAL A 23 -6.21 2.93 -7.53
CA VAL A 23 -5.71 1.56 -7.54
C VAL A 23 -4.95 1.27 -8.84
N ALA A 24 -5.46 1.68 -9.99
CA ALA A 24 -4.77 1.47 -11.26
C ALA A 24 -3.42 2.20 -11.29
N TYR A 25 -3.39 3.46 -10.85
CA TYR A 25 -2.17 4.24 -10.76
C TYR A 25 -1.16 3.62 -9.78
N ALA A 26 -1.62 3.18 -8.61
CA ALA A 26 -0.78 2.53 -7.61
C ALA A 26 -0.26 1.16 -8.04
N ALA A 27 -1.10 0.36 -8.70
CA ALA A 27 -0.74 -0.92 -9.28
C ALA A 27 0.30 -0.77 -10.39
N GLN A 28 0.14 0.24 -11.25
CA GLN A 28 1.09 0.55 -12.32
C GLN A 28 2.46 0.92 -11.76
N GLU A 29 2.54 1.79 -10.74
CA GLU A 29 3.81 2.13 -10.09
C GLU A 29 4.46 0.91 -9.41
N ALA A 30 3.66 -0.03 -8.91
CA ALA A 30 4.15 -1.28 -8.33
C ALA A 30 4.44 -2.39 -9.37
N GLY A 31 4.12 -2.17 -10.64
CA GLY A 31 4.27 -3.15 -11.72
C GLY A 31 3.47 -4.42 -11.50
N VAL A 32 2.21 -4.28 -11.05
CA VAL A 32 1.24 -5.37 -10.85
C VAL A 32 -0.11 -4.96 -11.45
N SER A 33 -1.05 -5.89 -11.60
CA SER A 33 -2.43 -5.56 -11.97
C SER A 33 -3.21 -4.94 -10.81
N SER A 34 -4.27 -4.18 -11.11
CA SER A 34 -5.16 -3.60 -10.10
C SER A 34 -5.78 -4.64 -9.17
N VAL A 35 -6.05 -5.84 -9.69
CA VAL A 35 -6.61 -6.97 -8.92
C VAL A 35 -5.58 -7.50 -7.94
N GLU A 36 -4.35 -7.72 -8.38
CA GLU A 36 -3.24 -8.13 -7.53
C GLU A 36 -2.94 -7.07 -6.46
N TYR A 37 -2.95 -5.79 -6.84
CA TYR A 37 -2.73 -4.70 -5.91
C TYR A 37 -3.74 -4.70 -4.75
N LYS A 38 -5.03 -4.88 -5.03
CA LYS A 38 -6.07 -4.99 -3.99
C LYS A 38 -5.86 -6.22 -3.10
N LYS A 39 -5.44 -7.34 -3.70
CA LYS A 39 -5.12 -8.55 -2.97
C LYS A 39 -3.96 -8.31 -2.01
N TYR A 40 -2.86 -7.74 -2.49
CA TYR A 40 -1.69 -7.40 -1.66
C TYR A 40 -2.00 -6.36 -0.59
N ALA A 41 -2.91 -5.42 -0.88
CA ALA A 41 -3.39 -4.48 0.14
C ALA A 41 -4.11 -5.20 1.27
N THR A 42 -5.00 -6.14 0.94
CA THR A 42 -5.71 -6.98 1.91
C THR A 42 -4.73 -7.87 2.68
N GLU A 43 -3.78 -8.52 2.01
CA GLU A 43 -2.76 -9.38 2.62
C GLU A 43 -1.79 -8.60 3.53
N SER A 44 -1.46 -7.35 3.16
CA SER A 44 -0.65 -6.47 3.99
C SER A 44 -1.39 -5.91 5.21
N GLY A 45 -2.73 -5.99 5.22
CA GLY A 45 -3.58 -5.39 6.26
C GLY A 45 -3.54 -3.86 6.28
N SER A 46 -3.10 -3.22 5.18
CA SER A 46 -2.93 -1.77 5.11
C SER A 46 -3.36 -1.22 3.74
N SER A 47 -3.96 -0.05 3.76
CA SER A 47 -4.25 0.75 2.56
C SER A 47 -3.12 1.74 2.22
N SER A 48 -2.02 1.71 2.97
CA SER A 48 -0.89 2.62 2.75
C SER A 48 -0.09 2.20 1.52
N ARG A 49 0.10 3.10 0.56
CA ARG A 49 0.79 2.79 -0.69
C ARG A 49 2.18 2.19 -0.48
N ALA A 50 2.99 2.71 0.45
CA ALA A 50 4.30 2.13 0.71
C ALA A 50 4.23 0.76 1.39
N ALA A 51 3.25 0.52 2.27
CA ALA A 51 3.07 -0.79 2.89
C ALA A 51 2.74 -1.86 1.84
N ILE A 52 1.84 -1.53 0.91
CA ILE A 52 1.47 -2.42 -0.20
C ILE A 52 2.66 -2.64 -1.12
N ALA A 53 3.37 -1.59 -1.52
CA ALA A 53 4.56 -1.69 -2.37
C ALA A 53 5.69 -2.49 -1.69
N ALA A 54 5.89 -2.33 -0.38
CA ALA A 54 6.87 -3.11 0.39
C ALA A 54 6.48 -4.59 0.43
N HIS A 55 5.20 -4.89 0.60
CA HIS A 55 4.68 -6.26 0.56
C HIS A 55 4.89 -6.90 -0.82
N ILE A 56 4.57 -6.18 -1.89
CA ILE A 56 4.80 -6.62 -3.28
C ILE A 56 6.28 -6.91 -3.53
N LYS A 57 7.18 -6.02 -3.09
CA LYS A 57 8.63 -6.24 -3.20
C LYS A 57 9.08 -7.49 -2.46
N LYS A 58 8.55 -7.75 -1.27
CA LYS A 58 8.89 -8.95 -0.48
C LYS A 58 8.46 -10.24 -1.21
N ILE A 59 7.27 -10.24 -1.82
CA ILE A 59 6.77 -11.37 -2.59
C ILE A 59 7.60 -11.59 -3.86
N LYS A 60 7.91 -10.54 -4.61
CA LYS A 60 8.73 -10.64 -5.84
C LYS A 60 10.18 -11.01 -5.58
N ALA A 61 10.69 -10.75 -4.37
CA ALA A 61 12.06 -11.09 -3.97
C ALA A 61 12.19 -12.50 -3.34
N SER A 62 11.07 -13.20 -3.14
CA SER A 62 11.02 -14.59 -2.66
C SER A 62 10.90 -15.54 -3.85
#